data_AF-A0A961PNL1-F1
#
_entry.id   AF-A0A961PNL1-F1
#
_cell.length_a   1.000
_cell.length_b   1.000
_cell.length_c   1.000
_cell.angle_alpha   90.00
_cell.angle_beta   90.00
_cell.angle_gamma   90.00
#
_symmetry.space_group_name_H-M   'P 1'
#
loop_
_entity.id
_entity.type
_entity.pdbx_description
1 polymer ?
#
loop_
_entity_poly.entity_id
_entity_poly.type
_entity_poly.pdbx_seq_one_letter_code
_entity_poly.pdbx_strand_id
1 'polypeptide(L)'
;RNHVTETVKEGNHYFTILTGSQEIEIETDKTQTIRGKHTKTITGNDATTIEQGDMTIGVDSGMIEIEALQSIELKVGTSSIKLEPAQITISSVLVKVTADAMVDIKGGLTNVKADGILTLNGTLTKIN
;
A
#
# COMPACT_ATOMS: atom_id res chain seq x y z
N ARG A 1 40.44 -5.51 -7.93
CA ARG A 1 39.13 -5.83 -7.30
C ARG A 1 39.33 -5.56 -5.81
N ASN A 2 38.79 -4.45 -5.31
CA ASN A 2 38.94 -4.09 -3.90
C ASN A 2 37.71 -4.61 -3.18
N HIS A 3 37.91 -5.33 -2.07
CA HIS A 3 36.83 -5.81 -1.23
C HIS A 3 37.02 -5.24 0.16
N VAL A 4 35.92 -4.84 0.79
CA VAL A 4 35.89 -4.42 2.19
C VAL A 4 34.92 -5.35 2.90
N THR A 5 35.39 -5.95 3.99
CA THR A 5 34.56 -6.71 4.93
C THR A 5 34.66 -6.04 6.29
N GLU A 6 33.52 -5.68 6.86
CA GLU A 6 33.43 -5.17 8.23
C GLU A 6 32.63 -6.17 9.08
N THR A 7 33.06 -6.44 10.31
CA THR A 7 32.38 -7.39 11.20
C THR A 7 32.47 -6.92 12.64
N VAL A 8 31.32 -6.70 13.26
CA VAL A 8 31.16 -6.49 14.72
C VAL A 8 30.66 -7.80 15.30
N LYS A 9 31.51 -8.52 16.05
CA LYS A 9 31.13 -9.85 16.60
C LYS A 9 30.21 -9.73 17.81
N GLU A 10 30.44 -8.71 18.64
CA GLU A 10 29.71 -8.45 19.87
C GLU A 10 29.55 -6.93 20.04
N GLY A 11 28.47 -6.49 20.69
CA GLY A 11 28.22 -5.08 20.97
C GLY A 11 27.28 -4.38 19.97
N ASN A 12 27.33 -3.05 19.95
CA ASN A 12 26.43 -2.18 19.20
C ASN A 12 27.22 -1.32 18.20
N HIS A 13 26.59 -0.95 17.08
CA HIS A 13 27.11 0.05 16.13
C HIS A 13 26.19 1.26 16.14
N TYR A 14 26.74 2.44 16.44
CA TYR A 14 26.04 3.72 16.38
C TYR A 14 26.68 4.60 15.33
N PHE A 15 25.85 5.26 14.52
CA PHE A 15 26.28 6.24 13.52
C PHE A 15 25.36 7.46 13.59
N THR A 16 25.95 8.64 13.79
CA THR A 16 25.21 9.90 14.00
C THR A 16 25.79 11.00 13.14
N ILE A 17 24.92 11.67 12.39
CA ILE A 17 25.24 12.90 11.65
C ILE A 17 24.46 14.04 12.32
N LEU A 18 25.16 14.96 12.99
CA LEU A 18 24.52 16.08 13.69
C LEU A 18 24.10 17.21 12.73
N THR A 19 24.88 17.43 11.69
CA THR A 19 24.63 18.42 10.64
C THR A 19 25.04 17.84 9.29
N GLY A 20 24.34 18.22 8.23
CA GLY A 20 24.61 17.75 6.87
C GLY A 20 23.67 16.62 6.43
N SER A 21 24.10 15.88 5.42
CA SER A 21 23.32 14.84 4.74
C SER A 21 24.14 13.56 4.57
N GLN A 22 23.46 12.47 4.24
CA GLN A 22 24.07 11.20 3.83
C GLN A 22 23.52 10.80 2.47
N GLU A 23 24.42 10.46 1.55
CA GLU A 23 24.10 9.85 0.27
C GLU A 23 24.76 8.47 0.22
N ILE A 24 24.03 7.47 -0.27
CA ILE A 24 24.51 6.10 -0.47
C ILE A 24 24.15 5.70 -1.88
N GLU A 25 25.17 5.44 -2.71
CA GLU A 25 25.03 4.96 -4.08
C GLU A 25 25.50 3.51 -4.18
N ILE A 26 24.69 2.64 -4.80
CA ILE A 26 24.98 1.22 -5.00
C ILE A 26 24.62 0.88 -6.44
N GLU A 27 25.63 0.55 -7.24
CA GLU A 27 25.51 0.30 -8.69
C GLU A 27 24.80 -1.01 -9.07
N THR A 28 24.75 -1.95 -8.14
CA THR A 28 24.20 -3.29 -8.39
C THR A 28 23.19 -3.63 -7.29
N ASP A 29 23.49 -4.63 -6.47
CA ASP A 29 22.52 -5.16 -5.53
C ASP A 29 22.76 -4.68 -4.10
N LYS A 30 21.67 -4.33 -3.42
CA LYS A 30 21.64 -4.14 -1.97
C LYS A 30 20.79 -5.23 -1.33
N THR A 31 21.41 -6.13 -0.59
CA THR A 31 20.70 -7.09 0.27
C THR A 31 20.81 -6.66 1.72
N GLN A 32 19.68 -6.66 2.44
CA GLN A 32 19.64 -6.40 3.87
C GLN A 32 18.80 -7.47 4.56
N THR A 33 19.33 -8.03 5.64
CA THR A 33 18.61 -9.00 6.48
C THR A 33 18.63 -8.52 7.91
N ILE A 34 17.44 -8.35 8.50
CA ILE A 34 17.26 -7.94 9.89
C ILE A 34 16.49 -9.07 10.57
N ARG A 35 17.14 -9.81 11.47
CA ARG A 35 16.49 -10.91 12.22
C ARG A 35 15.61 -10.41 13.37
N GLY A 36 15.87 -9.20 13.84
CA GLY A 36 15.10 -8.53 14.88
C GLY A 36 14.08 -7.55 14.29
N LYS A 37 13.89 -6.43 14.99
CA LYS A 37 12.98 -5.36 14.59
C LYS A 37 13.67 -4.34 13.69
N HIS A 38 12.98 -3.90 12.63
CA HIS A 38 13.33 -2.70 11.87
C HIS A 38 12.37 -1.57 12.23
N THR A 39 12.88 -0.44 12.70
CA THR A 39 12.08 0.77 12.96
C THR A 39 12.66 1.90 12.13
N LYS A 40 11.81 2.59 11.37
CA LYS A 40 12.17 3.78 10.58
C LYS A 40 11.29 4.94 11.01
N THR A 41 11.89 6.06 11.37
CA THR A 41 11.18 7.30 11.71
C THR A 41 11.68 8.39 10.78
N ILE A 42 10.78 8.96 9.98
CA ILE A 42 11.07 10.06 9.06
C ILE A 42 10.17 11.24 9.47
N THR A 43 10.77 12.41 9.70
CA THR A 43 10.03 13.64 10.03
C THR A 43 9.65 14.47 8.80
N GLY A 44 10.33 14.22 7.67
CA GLY A 44 9.99 14.75 6.36
C GLY A 44 9.32 13.70 5.47
N ASN A 45 9.58 13.79 4.17
CA ASN A 45 9.01 12.87 3.18
C ASN A 45 9.81 11.57 3.10
N ASP A 46 9.10 10.45 2.91
CA ASP A 46 9.67 9.15 2.53
C ASP A 46 9.18 8.78 1.13
N ALA A 47 10.08 8.69 0.17
CA ALA A 47 9.77 8.41 -1.23
C ALA A 47 10.53 7.16 -1.68
N THR A 48 9.85 6.29 -2.43
CA THR A 48 10.44 5.09 -3.02
C THR A 48 9.99 5.01 -4.47
N THR A 49 10.97 4.87 -5.37
CA THR A 49 10.74 4.73 -6.82
C THR A 49 11.42 3.46 -7.31
N ILE A 50 10.67 2.63 -8.03
CA ILE A 50 11.18 1.46 -8.74
C ILE A 50 10.92 1.71 -10.22
N GLU A 51 11.98 1.89 -11.00
CA GLU A 51 11.85 2.17 -12.43
C GLU A 51 11.50 0.91 -13.23
N GLN A 52 11.99 -0.25 -12.79
CA GLN A 52 11.79 -1.54 -13.43
C GLN A 52 11.68 -2.65 -12.38
N GLY A 53 10.79 -3.62 -12.64
CA GLY A 53 10.52 -4.74 -11.75
C GLY A 53 9.32 -4.50 -10.83
N ASP A 54 9.24 -5.31 -9.78
CA ASP A 54 8.08 -5.39 -8.90
C ASP A 54 8.41 -5.00 -7.45
N MET A 55 7.43 -4.40 -6.76
CA MET A 55 7.46 -4.25 -5.31
C MET A 55 6.64 -5.38 -4.67
N THR A 56 7.23 -6.15 -3.76
CA THR A 56 6.52 -7.16 -2.97
C THR A 56 6.56 -6.81 -1.48
N ILE A 57 5.40 -6.80 -0.84
CA ILE A 57 5.25 -6.65 0.62
C ILE A 57 4.59 -7.92 1.15
N GLY A 58 5.35 -8.72 1.91
CA GLY A 58 4.88 -9.97 2.52
C GLY A 58 4.91 -9.89 4.05
N VAL A 59 3.82 -10.33 4.68
CA VAL A 59 3.70 -10.48 6.14
C VAL A 59 3.13 -11.87 6.42
N ASP A 60 3.99 -12.81 6.80
CA ASP A 60 3.58 -14.21 7.03
C ASP A 60 2.64 -14.35 8.24
N SER A 61 2.82 -13.51 9.24
CA SER A 61 1.96 -13.43 10.42
C SER A 61 1.82 -11.99 10.89
N GLY A 62 0.59 -11.52 11.12
CA GLY A 62 0.32 -10.18 11.65
C GLY A 62 -0.57 -9.35 10.73
N MET A 63 -0.31 -8.04 10.70
CA MET A 63 -1.10 -7.07 9.95
C MET A 63 -0.23 -6.06 9.21
N ILE A 64 -0.78 -5.51 8.14
CA ILE A 64 -0.28 -4.30 7.49
C ILE A 64 -1.23 -3.17 7.90
N GLU A 65 -0.69 -2.18 8.60
CA GLU A 65 -1.42 -0.98 9.01
C GLU A 65 -0.92 0.22 8.21
N ILE A 66 -1.84 0.93 7.56
CA ILE A 66 -1.55 2.15 6.81
C ILE A 66 -2.54 3.21 7.28
N GLU A 67 -2.03 4.23 7.97
CA GLU A 67 -2.82 5.34 8.46
C GLU A 67 -2.36 6.63 7.80
N ALA A 68 -3.31 7.41 7.28
CA ALA A 68 -3.06 8.73 6.74
C ALA A 68 -4.22 9.65 7.09
N LEU A 69 -3.90 10.88 7.51
CA LEU A 69 -4.91 11.88 7.89
C LEU A 69 -5.61 12.49 6.67
N GLN A 70 -4.94 12.51 5.52
CA GLN A 70 -5.44 13.17 4.30
C GLN A 70 -6.08 12.17 3.35
N SER A 71 -5.29 11.20 2.87
CA SER A 71 -5.78 10.19 1.93
C SER A 71 -4.81 9.04 1.76
N ILE A 72 -5.33 7.90 1.30
CA ILE A 72 -4.55 6.77 0.76
C ILE A 72 -5.04 6.54 -0.67
N GLU A 73 -4.14 6.54 -1.66
CA GLU A 73 -4.48 6.33 -3.07
C GLU A 73 -3.68 5.17 -3.67
N LEU A 74 -4.40 4.20 -4.27
CA LEU A 74 -3.84 3.11 -5.06
C LEU A 74 -4.25 3.34 -6.52
N LYS A 75 -3.27 3.50 -7.42
CA LYS A 75 -3.53 3.87 -8.81
C LYS A 75 -2.77 2.97 -9.77
N VAL A 76 -3.47 2.49 -10.81
CA VAL A 76 -2.90 1.69 -11.90
C VAL A 76 -3.47 2.22 -13.21
N GLY A 77 -2.65 2.98 -13.95
CA GLY A 77 -3.09 3.65 -15.17
C GLY A 77 -4.32 4.54 -14.92
N THR A 78 -5.45 4.21 -15.55
CA THR A 78 -6.73 4.92 -15.38
C THR A 78 -7.56 4.44 -14.20
N SER A 79 -7.22 3.30 -13.58
CA SER A 79 -7.97 2.75 -12.44
C SER A 79 -7.41 3.27 -11.13
N SER A 80 -8.28 3.55 -10.16
CA SER A 80 -7.88 3.99 -8.83
C SER A 80 -8.83 3.56 -7.71
N ILE A 81 -8.26 3.43 -6.51
CA ILE A 81 -8.97 3.33 -5.24
C ILE A 81 -8.40 4.44 -4.35
N LYS A 82 -9.25 5.37 -3.94
CA LYS A 82 -8.86 6.50 -3.07
C LYS A 82 -9.70 6.48 -1.80
N LEU A 83 -9.02 6.47 -0.65
CA LEU A 83 -9.62 6.58 0.67
C LEU A 83 -9.33 7.98 1.19
N GLU A 84 -10.38 8.66 1.63
CA GLU A 84 -10.37 9.96 2.28
C GLU A 84 -11.20 9.85 3.57
N PRO A 85 -11.04 10.75 4.57
CA PRO A 85 -11.71 10.64 5.86
C PRO A 85 -13.24 10.44 5.80
N ALA A 86 -13.90 10.94 4.75
CA ALA A 86 -15.35 10.87 4.58
C ALA A 86 -15.82 10.12 3.32
N GLN A 87 -14.89 9.65 2.46
CA GLN A 87 -15.25 9.07 1.16
C GLN A 87 -14.26 7.98 0.74
N ILE A 88 -14.81 6.91 0.16
CA ILE A 88 -14.04 5.95 -0.62
C ILE A 88 -14.50 6.06 -2.07
N THR A 89 -13.56 6.29 -2.97
CA THR A 89 -13.81 6.40 -4.42
C THR A 89 -13.10 5.26 -5.14
N ILE A 90 -13.86 4.50 -5.94
CA ILE A 90 -13.34 3.43 -6.79
C ILE A 90 -13.68 3.81 -8.24
N SER A 91 -12.66 3.98 -9.08
CA SER A 91 -12.81 4.34 -10.49
C SER A 91 -12.11 3.30 -11.36
N SER A 92 -12.83 2.75 -12.34
CA SER A 92 -12.31 1.81 -13.33
C SER A 92 -13.30 1.71 -14.50
N VAL A 93 -12.83 1.25 -15.65
CA VAL A 93 -13.69 0.91 -16.80
C VAL A 93 -14.63 -0.26 -16.45
N LEU A 94 -14.15 -1.20 -15.64
CA LEU A 94 -14.90 -2.35 -15.18
C LEU A 94 -14.59 -2.60 -13.71
N VAL A 95 -15.64 -2.68 -12.88
CA VAL A 95 -15.55 -3.13 -11.49
C VAL A 95 -16.41 -4.38 -11.35
N LYS A 96 -15.78 -5.49 -10.93
CA LYS A 96 -16.47 -6.76 -10.65
C LYS A 96 -16.40 -7.03 -9.16
N VAL A 97 -17.57 -7.10 -8.53
CA VAL A 97 -17.71 -7.46 -7.11
C VAL A 97 -18.47 -8.78 -7.03
N THR A 98 -17.82 -9.81 -6.50
CA THR A 98 -18.39 -11.16 -6.34
C THR A 98 -18.10 -11.69 -4.95
N ALA A 99 -19.07 -12.33 -4.32
CA ALA A 99 -18.90 -13.08 -3.07
C ALA A 99 -19.61 -14.42 -3.17
N ASP A 100 -19.01 -15.47 -2.59
CA ASP A 100 -19.55 -16.84 -2.64
C ASP A 100 -20.79 -17.01 -1.77
N ALA A 101 -20.86 -16.27 -0.66
CA ALA A 101 -21.97 -16.35 0.30
C ALA A 101 -22.94 -15.17 0.15
N MET A 102 -22.47 -13.95 0.40
CA MET A 102 -23.30 -12.76 0.43
C MET A 102 -22.46 -11.50 0.24
N VAL A 103 -22.98 -10.55 -0.54
CA VAL A 103 -22.57 -9.14 -0.49
C VAL A 103 -23.69 -8.40 0.22
N ASP A 104 -23.41 -7.84 1.41
CA ASP A 104 -24.36 -7.02 2.16
C ASP A 104 -24.01 -5.53 2.00
N ILE A 105 -24.99 -4.72 1.63
CA ILE A 105 -24.83 -3.28 1.40
C ILE A 105 -25.91 -2.55 2.17
N LYS A 106 -25.51 -1.73 3.15
CA LYS A 106 -26.40 -0.94 3.99
C LYS A 106 -25.90 0.50 4.07
N GLY A 107 -26.79 1.44 3.79
CA GLY A 107 -26.56 2.87 3.98
C GLY A 107 -27.86 3.56 4.38
N GLY A 108 -27.78 4.69 5.08
CA GLY A 108 -28.97 5.51 5.36
C GLY A 108 -29.67 5.98 4.09
N LEU A 109 -28.88 6.19 3.02
CA LEU A 109 -29.34 6.37 1.65
C LEU A 109 -28.43 5.54 0.74
N THR A 110 -29.02 4.73 -0.12
CA THR A 110 -28.29 4.00 -1.18
C THR A 110 -28.79 4.49 -2.53
N ASN A 111 -27.89 5.03 -3.36
CA ASN A 111 -28.24 5.56 -4.67
C ASN A 111 -27.51 4.77 -5.77
N VAL A 112 -28.27 4.10 -6.62
CA VAL A 112 -27.77 3.29 -7.75
C VAL A 112 -28.26 3.93 -9.05
N LYS A 113 -27.33 4.46 -9.85
CA LYS A 113 -27.62 5.13 -11.12
C LYS A 113 -26.85 4.45 -12.25
N ALA A 114 -27.50 4.29 -13.39
CA ALA A 114 -26.88 3.86 -14.62
C ALA A 114 -27.28 4.84 -15.72
N ASP A 115 -26.30 5.34 -16.48
CA ASP A 115 -26.57 6.23 -17.62
C ASP A 115 -27.16 5.47 -18.82
N GLY A 116 -26.89 4.16 -18.89
CA GLY A 116 -27.50 3.23 -19.84
C GLY A 116 -28.59 2.39 -19.18
N ILE A 117 -28.41 1.07 -19.21
CA ILE A 117 -29.36 0.12 -18.63
C ILE A 117 -28.83 -0.38 -17.29
N LEU A 118 -29.63 -0.24 -16.23
CA LEU A 118 -29.43 -0.97 -14.99
C LEU A 118 -30.11 -2.33 -15.11
N THR A 119 -29.35 -3.42 -15.02
CA THR A 119 -29.89 -4.78 -14.99
C THR A 119 -29.65 -5.39 -13.61
N LEU A 120 -30.72 -5.78 -12.92
CA LEU A 120 -30.66 -6.51 -11.65
C LEU A 120 -31.28 -7.89 -11.85
N ASN A 121 -30.44 -8.93 -11.79
CA ASN A 121 -30.86 -10.31 -11.94
C ASN A 121 -30.78 -11.04 -10.60
N GLY A 122 -31.90 -11.59 -10.16
CA GLY A 122 -31.95 -12.49 -9.01
C GLY A 122 -33.03 -13.55 -9.24
N THR A 123 -32.85 -14.75 -8.69
CA THR A 123 -33.92 -15.76 -8.65
C THR A 123 -35.14 -15.25 -7.88
N LEU A 124 -34.90 -14.41 -6.86
CA LEU A 124 -35.89 -13.63 -6.14
C LEU A 124 -35.34 -12.22 -5.93
N THR A 125 -36.08 -11.21 -6.40
CA THR A 125 -35.78 -9.81 -6.12
C THR A 125 -36.96 -9.22 -5.36
N LYS A 126 -36.72 -8.78 -4.12
CA LYS A 126 -37.72 -8.11 -3.29
C LYS A 126 -37.48 -6.60 -3.31
N ILE A 127 -38.53 -5.84 -3.54
CA ILE A 127 -38.56 -4.37 -3.45
C ILE A 127 -39.72 -4.02 -2.52
N ASN A 128 -39.47 -3.29 -1.45
CA ASN A 128 -40.50 -2.87 -0.49
C ASN A 128 -40.10 -1.63 0.31
#